data_AF-A0A9N9JV85-F1
#
_entry.id   AF-A0A9N9JV85-F1
#
_cell.length_a   1.000
_cell.length_b   1.000
_cell.length_c   1.000
_cell.angle_alpha   90.00
_cell.angle_beta   90.00
_cell.angle_gamma   90.00
#
_symmetry.space_group_name_H-M   'P 1'
#
loop_
_entity.id
_entity.type
_entity.pdbx_description
1 polymer ?
#
loop_
_entity_poly.entity_id
_entity_poly.type
_entity_poly.pdbx_seq_one_letter_code
_entity_poly.pdbx_strand_id
1 'polypeptide(L)'
;EPPNVAVPTHFFKIILAVKENDSGKLHALGCFLIPNQPIPHDDPLETYMVPLNALERTTGLRFFENLKEETVPLCEATKCELIPPPKWIP
;
A
#
# COMPACT_ATOMS: atom_id res chain seq x y z
N GLU A 1 22.55 4.82 28.55
CA GLU A 1 22.75 5.01 27.10
C GLU A 1 21.57 5.82 26.55
N PRO A 2 21.77 6.72 25.58
CA PRO A 2 20.64 7.35 24.89
C PRO A 2 19.81 6.27 24.16
N PRO A 3 18.48 6.44 24.03
CA PRO A 3 17.66 5.48 23.29
C PRO A 3 18.06 5.49 21.80
N ASN A 4 18.64 4.39 21.33
CA ASN A 4 19.01 4.18 19.93
C ASN A 4 17.81 3.64 19.12
N VAL A 5 16.75 4.44 19.04
CA VAL A 5 15.56 4.09 18.25
C VAL A 5 15.77 4.52 16.81
N ALA A 6 15.72 3.56 15.88
CA ALA A 6 15.83 3.84 14.46
C ALA A 6 14.57 4.57 13.95
N VAL A 7 14.77 5.62 13.16
CA VAL A 7 13.70 6.35 12.45
C VAL A 7 13.66 5.88 10.99
N PRO A 8 12.57 5.27 10.51
CA PRO A 8 12.46 4.85 9.12
C PRO A 8 12.50 6.05 8.17
N THR A 9 13.12 5.89 7.00
CA THR A 9 13.05 6.89 5.92
C THR A 9 11.77 6.78 5.11
N HIS A 10 11.19 5.58 5.04
CA HIS A 10 9.96 5.27 4.34
C HIS A 10 9.15 4.24 5.13
N PHE A 11 7.85 4.24 4.91
CA PHE A 11 6.90 3.22 5.34
C PHE A 11 6.30 2.54 4.12
N PHE A 12 5.92 1.28 4.25
CA PHE A 12 5.18 0.60 3.19
C PHE A 12 3.90 -0.02 3.72
N LYS A 13 2.92 -0.18 2.84
CA LYS A 13 1.73 -0.97 3.11
C LYS A 13 1.40 -1.80 1.89
N ILE A 14 1.15 -3.08 2.13
CA ILE A 14 0.70 -4.02 1.12
C ILE A 14 -0.73 -4.43 1.48
N ILE A 15 -1.63 -4.30 0.51
CA ILE A 15 -3.07 -4.52 0.69
C ILE A 15 -3.50 -5.62 -0.29
N LEU A 16 -3.97 -6.73 0.26
CA LEU A 16 -4.68 -7.77 -0.47
C LEU A 16 -6.16 -7.70 -0.09
N ALA A 17 -7.00 -7.36 -1.04
CA ALA A 17 -8.45 -7.35 -0.88
C ALA A 17 -9.05 -8.55 -1.60
N VAL A 18 -9.99 -9.23 -0.94
CA VAL A 18 -10.70 -10.39 -1.51
C VAL A 18 -12.19 -10.06 -1.57
N LYS A 19 -12.76 -10.14 -2.76
CA LYS A 19 -14.19 -9.96 -2.99
C LYS A 19 -14.78 -11.23 -3.56
N GLU A 20 -15.72 -11.83 -2.85
CA GLU A 20 -16.51 -12.95 -3.36
C GLU A 20 -17.66 -12.40 -4.22
N ASN A 21 -17.87 -12.99 -5.39
CA ASN A 21 -18.99 -12.72 -6.28
C ASN A 21 -19.52 -14.03 -6.87
N ASP A 22 -20.63 -13.96 -7.61
CA ASP A 22 -21.26 -15.14 -8.22
C ASP A 22 -20.36 -15.88 -9.24
N SER A 23 -19.28 -15.23 -9.69
CA SER A 23 -18.28 -15.77 -10.63
C SER A 23 -17.00 -16.30 -9.97
N GLY A 24 -16.89 -16.23 -8.64
CA GLY A 24 -15.72 -16.67 -7.88
C GLY A 24 -15.15 -15.63 -6.92
N LYS A 25 -13.84 -15.72 -6.64
CA LYS A 25 -13.13 -14.78 -5.76
C LYS A 25 -12.21 -13.87 -6.57
N LEU A 26 -12.47 -12.57 -6.54
CA LEU A 26 -11.56 -11.57 -7.08
C LEU A 26 -10.53 -11.19 -6.00
N HIS A 27 -9.25 -11.32 -6.34
CA HIS A 27 -8.15 -10.88 -5.49
C HIS A 27 -7.56 -9.61 -6.09
N ALA A 28 -7.51 -8.54 -5.30
CA ALA A 28 -6.95 -7.26 -5.71
C ALA A 28 -5.76 -6.89 -4.83
N LEU A 29 -4.63 -6.54 -5.46
CA LEU A 29 -3.37 -6.29 -4.78
C LEU A 29 -2.87 -4.86 -5.03
N GLY A 30 -2.51 -4.17 -3.94
CA GLY A 30 -1.92 -2.83 -3.99
C GLY A 30 -0.74 -2.74 -3.04
N CYS A 31 0.35 -2.14 -3.51
CA CYS A 31 1.59 -2.00 -2.75
C CYS A 31 1.99 -0.52 -2.77
N PHE A 32 2.20 0.06 -1.60
CA PHE A 32 2.47 1.49 -1.44
C PHE A 32 3.77 1.69 -0.65
N LEU A 33 4.65 2.57 -1.11
CA LEU A 33 5.87 2.99 -0.42
C LEU A 33 5.84 4.52 -0.26
N ILE A 34 5.81 4.97 0.98
CA ILE A 34 5.51 6.36 1.36
C ILE A 34 6.70 6.91 2.16
N PRO A 35 7.21 8.10 1.84
CA PRO A 35 8.32 8.70 2.59
C PRO A 35 7.89 9.14 3.99
N ASN A 36 8.79 9.04 4.97
CA ASN A 36 8.58 9.56 6.32
C ASN A 36 8.85 11.07 6.37
N GLN A 37 8.03 11.82 5.63
CA GLN A 37 8.09 13.28 5.55
C GLN A 37 6.69 13.86 5.28
N PRO A 38 6.48 15.18 5.40
CA PRO A 38 5.20 15.79 5.04
C PRO A 38 4.81 15.47 3.59
N ILE A 39 3.56 15.08 3.39
CA ILE A 39 2.99 14.72 2.08
C ILE A 39 1.81 15.65 1.79
N PRO A 40 1.78 16.32 0.63
CA PRO A 40 0.64 17.11 0.19
C PRO A 40 -0.67 16.32 0.19
N HIS A 41 -1.77 16.94 0.60
CA HIS A 41 -3.08 16.28 0.67
C HIS A 41 -3.69 15.98 -0.71
N ASP A 42 -3.23 16.69 -1.73
CA ASP A 42 -3.63 16.58 -3.12
C ASP A 42 -2.81 15.55 -3.90
N ASP A 43 -1.76 14.97 -3.29
CA ASP A 43 -1.02 13.89 -3.90
C ASP A 43 -1.90 12.63 -4.04
N PRO A 44 -2.12 12.11 -5.26
CA PRO A 44 -2.86 10.87 -5.45
C PRO A 44 -2.13 9.70 -4.77
N LEU A 45 -2.89 8.78 -4.15
CA LEU A 45 -2.32 7.59 -3.50
C LEU A 45 -1.54 6.73 -4.51
N GLU A 46 -1.98 6.73 -5.76
CA GLU A 46 -1.35 6.03 -6.89
C GLU A 46 0.09 6.48 -7.14
N THR A 47 0.45 7.72 -6.77
CA THR A 47 1.83 8.25 -6.87
C THR A 47 2.82 7.40 -6.06
N TYR A 48 2.34 6.79 -4.98
CA TYR A 48 3.14 6.00 -4.05
C TYR A 48 3.09 4.51 -4.35
N MET A 49 2.45 4.10 -5.46
CA MET A 49 2.38 2.70 -5.84
C MET A 49 3.73 2.19 -6.34
N VAL A 50 4.07 0.99 -5.87
CA VAL A 50 5.27 0.27 -6.30
C VAL A 50 4.90 -1.18 -6.60
N PRO A 51 5.64 -1.90 -7.45
CA PRO A 51 5.39 -3.32 -7.64
C PRO A 51 5.80 -4.13 -6.39
N LEU A 52 5.10 -5.24 -6.13
CA LEU A 52 5.35 -6.08 -4.94
C LEU A 52 6.83 -6.50 -4.82
N ASN A 53 7.43 -6.88 -5.95
CA ASN A 53 8.82 -7.33 -6.01
C ASN A 53 9.83 -6.25 -5.58
N ALA A 54 9.50 -4.96 -5.70
CA ALA A 54 10.36 -3.87 -5.24
C ALA A 54 10.36 -3.79 -3.71
N LEU A 55 9.19 -3.99 -3.07
CA LEU A 55 9.10 -4.04 -1.62
C LEU A 55 9.80 -5.26 -1.05
N GLU A 56 9.63 -6.44 -1.65
CA GLU A 56 10.32 -7.65 -1.22
C GLU A 56 11.84 -7.50 -1.27
N ARG A 57 12.37 -6.94 -2.36
CA ARG A 57 13.81 -6.66 -2.49
C ARG A 57 14.31 -5.64 -1.47
N THR A 58 13.53 -4.60 -1.19
CA THR A 58 13.94 -3.51 -0.28
C THR A 58 13.86 -3.94 1.19
N THR A 59 12.85 -4.73 1.54
CA THR A 59 12.59 -5.15 2.92
C THR A 59 13.31 -6.44 3.30
N GLY A 60 13.74 -7.24 2.30
CA GLY A 60 14.24 -8.59 2.52
C GLY A 60 13.15 -9.58 2.97
N LEU A 61 11.88 -9.21 2.82
CA LEU A 61 10.72 -10.02 3.17
C LEU A 61 10.08 -10.61 1.91
N ARG A 62 9.22 -11.61 2.12
CA ARG A 62 8.36 -12.17 1.08
C ARG A 62 6.92 -12.11 1.54
N PHE A 63 6.02 -11.65 0.69
CA PHE A 63 4.62 -11.44 1.05
C PHE A 63 3.70 -12.34 0.23
N PHE A 64 2.66 -12.86 0.87
CA PHE A 64 1.64 -13.71 0.23
C PHE A 64 2.20 -14.89 -0.57
N GLU A 65 3.26 -15.54 -0.12
CA GLU A 65 3.87 -16.69 -0.81
C GLU A 65 2.89 -17.84 -1.13
N ASN A 66 1.80 -17.94 -0.35
CA ASN A 66 0.77 -18.97 -0.50
C ASN A 66 -0.43 -18.53 -1.37
N LEU A 67 -0.44 -17.31 -1.91
CA LEU A 67 -1.48 -16.84 -2.82
C LEU A 67 -1.26 -17.49 -4.19
N LYS A 68 -2.22 -18.32 -4.62
CA LYS A 68 -2.13 -19.07 -5.89
C LYS A 68 -2.95 -18.43 -7.00
N GLU A 69 -3.93 -17.64 -6.60
CA GLU A 69 -4.86 -16.94 -7.45
C GLU A 69 -4.19 -15.73 -8.11
N GLU A 70 -4.54 -15.46 -9.36
CA GLU A 70 -4.11 -14.23 -10.02
C GLU A 70 -4.75 -13.01 -9.34
N THR A 71 -3.95 -11.94 -9.22
CA THR A 71 -4.40 -10.68 -8.65
C THR A 71 -4.59 -9.63 -9.72
N VAL A 72 -5.64 -8.82 -9.59
CA VAL A 72 -5.78 -7.57 -10.34
C VAL A 72 -5.19 -6.40 -9.54
N PRO A 73 -4.80 -5.28 -10.19
CA PRO A 73 -4.38 -4.08 -9.47
C PRO A 73 -5.48 -3.53 -8.55
N LEU A 74 -5.13 -3.19 -7.31
CA LEU A 74 -6.10 -2.68 -6.33
C LEU A 74 -6.83 -1.43 -6.81
N CYS A 75 -6.10 -0.48 -7.39
CA CYS A 75 -6.67 0.79 -7.84
C CYS A 75 -7.51 0.69 -9.13
N GLU A 76 -7.53 -0.48 -9.78
CA GLU A 76 -8.51 -0.81 -10.82
C GLU A 76 -9.79 -1.42 -10.22
N ALA A 77 -9.64 -2.23 -9.18
CA ALA A 77 -10.77 -2.89 -8.49
C ALA A 77 -11.54 -1.93 -7.56
N THR A 78 -10.90 -0.89 -7.04
CA THR A 78 -11.49 0.15 -6.20
C THR A 78 -10.83 1.50 -6.44
N LYS A 79 -11.56 2.59 -6.19
CA LYS A 79 -10.97 3.94 -6.21
C LYS A 79 -9.93 4.07 -5.10
N CYS A 80 -8.69 4.38 -5.44
CA CYS A 80 -7.60 4.67 -4.50
C CYS A 80 -7.62 6.14 -4.05
N GLU A 81 -8.81 6.69 -3.83
CA GLU A 81 -9.02 8.08 -3.42
C GLU A 81 -8.88 8.19 -1.89
N LEU A 82 -8.01 9.08 -1.42
CA LEU A 82 -7.89 9.40 0.00
C LEU A 82 -9.04 10.32 0.42
N ILE A 83 -9.56 10.10 1.62
CA ILE A 83 -10.51 11.03 2.22
C ILE A 83 -9.70 12.26 2.64
N PRO A 84 -9.99 13.46 2.09
CA PRO A 84 -9.28 14.66 2.49
C PRO A 84 -9.51 14.90 3.98
N PRO A 85 -8.49 15.38 4.73
CA PRO A 85 -8.68 15.72 6.12
C PRO A 85 -9.83 16.73 6.25
N PRO A 86 -10.61 16.67 7.33
CA PRO A 86 -11.63 17.67 7.56
C PRO A 86 -11.01 19.07 7.62
N LYS A 87 -11.74 20.08 7.10
CA LYS A 87 -11.27 21.46 6.88
C LYS A 87 -10.75 22.21 8.12
N TRP A 88 -10.91 21.65 9.32
CA TRP A 88 -10.46 22.25 10.59
C TRP A 88 -9.11 21.70 11.08
N ILE A 89 -8.52 20.72 10.38
CA ILE A 89 -7.15 20.29 10.66
C ILE A 89 -6.22 21.32 10.00
N PRO A 90 -5.43 22.06 10.81
CA PRO A 90 -4.56 23.13 10.32
C PRO A 90 -3.43 22.62 9.45
#